data_AF-A0A1Q7PX07-F1
#
_entry.id   AF-A0A1Q7PX07-F1
#
_cell.length_a   1.000
_cell.length_b   1.000
_cell.length_c   1.000
_cell.angle_alpha   90.00
_cell.angle_beta   90.00
_cell.angle_gamma   90.00
#
_symmetry.space_group_name_H-M   'P 1'
#
loop_
_entity.id
_entity.type
_entity.pdbx_description
1 polymer ?
#
loop_
_entity_poly.entity_id
_entity_poly.type
_entity_poly.pdbx_seq_one_letter_code
_entity_poly.pdbx_strand_id
1 'polypeptide(L)'
;MNEITIFRQFGSKEALIREAMQHLTQSAGLMTLPDVPGNAESELTEWSESFFQHLRLRSSIIRKTMGELEERPEMSECASEVPRRASNDLCVYLAALKRQGRIKVEFEPKTAAAMLMGTIFADAMGRDMMPDIYPPEEKAARMYTQLLLRAVGVENSLHKATNKQTKRSKQLSA
;
A
#
# COMPACT_ATOMS: atom_id res chain seq x y z
N MET A 1 15.95 -33.19 -1.89
CA MET A 1 14.53 -33.32 -1.53
C MET A 1 13.80 -33.78 -2.79
N ASN A 2 13.00 -34.85 -2.74
CA ASN A 2 12.28 -35.41 -3.89
C ASN A 2 10.79 -35.00 -3.83
N GLU A 3 10.07 -34.96 -4.95
CA GLU A 3 8.63 -34.60 -5.00
C GLU A 3 7.79 -35.50 -4.08
N ILE A 4 8.15 -36.79 -3.98
CA ILE A 4 7.50 -37.77 -3.10
C ILE A 4 7.58 -37.35 -1.63
N THR A 5 8.68 -36.69 -1.24
CA THR A 5 8.89 -36.16 0.11
C THR A 5 8.03 -34.92 0.36
N ILE A 6 7.86 -34.06 -0.65
CA ILE A 6 7.01 -32.86 -0.57
C ILE A 6 5.53 -33.25 -0.47
N PHE A 7 5.04 -34.16 -1.33
CA PHE A 7 3.64 -34.59 -1.30
C PHE A 7 3.27 -35.36 -0.03
N ARG A 8 4.20 -36.12 0.58
CA ARG A 8 3.94 -36.73 1.89
C ARG A 8 3.80 -35.71 3.02
N GLN A 9 4.53 -34.60 2.94
CA GLN A 9 4.55 -33.59 4.01
C GLN A 9 3.37 -32.62 3.92
N PHE A 10 2.96 -32.24 2.71
CA PHE A 10 1.90 -31.27 2.49
C PHE A 10 0.58 -31.87 1.99
N GLY A 11 0.58 -33.12 1.52
CA GLY A 11 -0.61 -33.82 1.03
C GLY A 11 -1.03 -33.40 -0.39
N SER A 12 -1.07 -32.10 -0.69
CA SER A 12 -1.49 -31.58 -1.99
C SER A 12 -0.75 -30.30 -2.43
N LYS A 13 -0.83 -29.94 -3.72
CA LYS A 13 -0.27 -28.69 -4.27
C LYS A 13 -0.89 -27.46 -3.59
N GLU A 14 -2.18 -27.51 -3.27
CA GLU A 14 -2.92 -26.43 -2.62
C GLU A 14 -2.45 -26.20 -1.20
N ALA A 15 -2.25 -27.28 -0.43
CA ALA A 15 -1.71 -27.21 0.92
C ALA A 15 -0.27 -26.68 0.91
N LEU A 16 0.55 -27.10 -0.04
CA LEU A 16 1.91 -26.57 -0.21
C LEU A 16 1.91 -25.06 -0.54
N ILE A 17 1.05 -24.60 -1.47
CA ILE A 17 0.95 -23.18 -1.82
C ILE A 17 0.42 -22.36 -0.62
N ARG A 18 -0.56 -22.88 0.11
CA ARG A 18 -1.11 -22.24 1.31
C ARG A 18 -0.04 -22.07 2.39
N GLU A 19 0.69 -23.14 2.70
CA GLU A 19 1.80 -23.10 3.67
C GLU A 19 2.92 -22.17 3.23
N ALA A 20 3.29 -22.19 1.93
CA ALA A 20 4.26 -21.25 1.38
C ALA A 20 3.78 -19.78 1.52
N MET A 21 2.51 -19.51 1.22
CA MET A 21 1.91 -18.18 1.41
C MET A 21 1.90 -17.75 2.87
N GLN A 22 1.53 -18.63 3.79
CA GLN A 22 1.52 -18.35 5.23
C GLN A 22 2.93 -18.09 5.78
N HIS A 23 3.89 -18.96 5.44
CA HIS A 23 5.29 -18.81 5.86
C HIS A 23 5.91 -17.52 5.31
N LEU A 24 5.68 -17.22 4.04
CA LEU A 24 6.13 -15.97 3.44
C LEU A 24 5.46 -14.77 4.13
N THR A 25 4.16 -14.83 4.44
CA THR A 25 3.42 -13.74 5.11
C THR A 25 4.00 -13.41 6.49
N GLN A 26 4.41 -14.42 7.26
CA GLN A 26 4.99 -14.23 8.59
C GLN A 26 6.36 -13.52 8.58
N SER A 27 7.13 -13.63 7.48
CA SER A 27 8.51 -13.12 7.43
C SER A 27 8.67 -11.63 7.08
N ALA A 28 7.62 -10.92 6.64
CA ALA A 28 7.69 -9.47 6.45
C ALA A 28 6.41 -8.82 6.96
N GLY A 29 6.47 -8.35 8.21
CA GLY A 29 5.38 -7.59 8.82
C GLY A 29 5.11 -6.32 8.02
N LEU A 30 3.82 -6.05 7.77
CA LEU A 30 3.39 -4.77 7.23
C LEU A 30 3.50 -3.73 8.34
N MET A 31 4.03 -2.55 8.03
CA MET A 31 4.02 -1.43 8.97
C MET A 31 2.57 -1.09 9.35
N THR A 32 2.34 -0.76 10.62
CA THR A 32 1.03 -0.34 11.12
C THR A 32 0.92 1.18 11.04
N LEU A 33 -0.22 1.68 10.57
CA LEU A 33 -0.55 3.10 10.64
C LEU A 33 -0.97 3.49 12.06
N PRO A 34 -0.67 4.71 12.52
CA PRO A 34 -1.10 5.16 13.85
C PRO A 34 -2.60 5.47 13.87
N ASP A 35 -3.26 5.22 15.01
CA ASP A 35 -4.69 5.49 15.19
C ASP A 35 -5.05 6.99 15.05
N VAL A 36 -4.10 7.86 15.42
CA VAL A 36 -4.23 9.31 15.35
C VAL A 36 -3.21 9.86 14.35
N PRO A 37 -3.64 10.29 13.15
CA PRO A 37 -2.74 10.86 12.15
C PRO A 37 -1.96 12.07 12.68
N GLY A 38 -0.63 12.04 12.55
CA GLY A 38 0.28 13.12 12.92
C GLY A 38 0.79 13.84 11.68
N ASN A 39 1.81 13.26 11.04
CA ASN A 39 2.37 13.67 9.75
C ASN A 39 1.95 12.66 8.66
N ALA A 40 0.79 12.93 8.05
CA ALA A 40 0.19 12.00 7.11
C ALA A 40 1.04 11.68 5.87
N GLU A 41 1.89 12.63 5.44
CA GLU A 41 2.80 12.36 4.32
C GLU A 41 3.88 11.33 4.70
N SER A 42 4.52 11.47 5.87
CA SER A 42 5.53 10.51 6.34
C SER A 42 4.89 9.15 6.61
N GLU A 43 3.81 9.14 7.40
CA GLU A 43 3.14 7.93 7.85
C GLU A 43 2.63 7.08 6.67
N LEU A 44 1.96 7.69 5.70
CA LEU A 44 1.47 6.97 4.52
C LEU A 44 2.60 6.61 3.55
N THR A 45 3.70 7.35 3.52
CA THR A 45 4.86 7.01 2.67
C THR A 45 5.53 5.76 3.20
N GLU A 46 5.86 5.74 4.50
CA GLU A 46 6.49 4.60 5.17
C GLU A 46 5.60 3.34 5.08
N TRP A 47 4.29 3.50 5.29
CA TRP A 47 3.34 2.41 5.09
C TRP A 47 3.29 1.92 3.65
N SER A 48 3.26 2.83 2.67
CA SER A 48 3.20 2.47 1.25
C SER A 48 4.48 1.78 0.79
N GLU A 49 5.64 2.20 1.28
CA GLU A 49 6.93 1.56 1.04
C GLU A 49 6.94 0.14 1.63
N SER A 50 6.48 -0.02 2.88
CA SER A 50 6.33 -1.34 3.52
C SER A 50 5.39 -2.25 2.72
N PHE A 51 4.24 -1.74 2.27
CA PHE A 51 3.27 -2.49 1.46
C PHE A 51 3.84 -2.87 0.09
N PHE A 52 4.53 -1.94 -0.57
CA PHE A 52 5.20 -2.17 -1.86
C PHE A 52 6.24 -3.28 -1.75
N GLN A 53 7.12 -3.21 -0.75
CA GLN A 53 8.13 -4.24 -0.50
C GLN A 53 7.50 -5.59 -0.16
N HIS A 54 6.43 -5.59 0.65
CA HIS A 54 5.69 -6.80 0.98
C HIS A 54 5.17 -7.51 -0.30
N LEU A 55 4.62 -6.75 -1.25
CA LEU A 55 4.14 -7.28 -2.52
C LEU A 55 5.28 -7.70 -3.45
N ARG A 56 6.35 -6.91 -3.58
CA ARG A 56 7.49 -7.24 -4.45
C ARG A 56 8.15 -8.56 -4.06
N LEU A 57 8.41 -8.76 -2.76
CA LEU A 57 8.99 -9.99 -2.22
C LEU A 57 8.12 -11.23 -2.50
N ARG A 58 6.81 -11.05 -2.70
CA ARG A 58 5.84 -12.13 -2.92
C ARG A 58 5.25 -12.14 -4.32
N SER A 59 5.74 -11.29 -5.22
CA SER A 59 5.16 -11.09 -6.56
C SER A 59 5.07 -12.38 -7.37
N SER A 60 6.09 -13.25 -7.28
CA SER A 60 6.09 -14.55 -7.96
C SER A 60 4.96 -15.47 -7.48
N ILE A 61 4.74 -15.60 -6.16
CA ILE A 61 3.70 -16.47 -5.64
C ILE A 61 2.31 -15.87 -5.85
N ILE A 62 2.17 -14.54 -5.69
CA ILE A 62 0.92 -13.81 -5.95
C ILE A 62 0.48 -14.02 -7.41
N ARG A 63 1.39 -13.81 -8.39
CA ARG A 63 1.07 -14.00 -9.81
C ARG A 63 0.66 -15.43 -10.14
N LYS A 64 1.32 -16.44 -9.54
CA LYS A 64 0.94 -17.84 -9.71
C LYS A 64 -0.46 -18.12 -9.13
N THR A 65 -0.74 -17.62 -7.92
CA THR A 65 -2.06 -17.76 -7.31
C THR A 65 -3.16 -17.08 -8.13
N MET A 66 -2.89 -15.89 -8.67
CA MET A 66 -3.84 -15.19 -9.56
C MET A 66 -4.10 -15.97 -10.85
N GLY A 67 -3.07 -16.57 -11.45
CA GLY A 67 -3.20 -17.36 -12.68
C GLY A 67 -4.04 -18.63 -12.51
N GLU A 68 -4.13 -19.18 -11.30
CA GLU A 68 -4.91 -20.39 -11.01
C GLU A 68 -6.35 -20.05 -10.57
N LEU A 69 -6.69 -18.77 -10.38
CA LEU A 69 -7.94 -18.37 -9.73
C LEU A 69 -9.20 -18.72 -10.53
N GLU A 70 -9.13 -18.69 -11.86
CA GLU A 70 -10.25 -19.08 -12.73
C GLU A 70 -10.56 -20.58 -12.62
N GLU A 71 -9.53 -21.41 -12.49
CA GLU A 71 -9.66 -22.86 -12.37
C GLU A 71 -9.89 -23.31 -10.92
N ARG A 72 -9.44 -22.52 -9.94
CA ARG A 72 -9.42 -22.85 -8.51
C ARG A 72 -9.81 -21.64 -7.63
N PRO A 73 -11.10 -21.23 -7.61
CA PRO A 73 -11.58 -20.05 -6.88
C PRO A 73 -11.27 -20.07 -5.37
N GLU A 74 -11.14 -21.24 -4.77
CA GLU A 74 -10.78 -21.44 -3.36
C GLU A 74 -9.39 -20.89 -2.99
N MET A 75 -8.52 -20.65 -3.99
CA MET A 75 -7.22 -20.01 -3.77
C MET A 75 -7.33 -18.52 -3.44
N SER A 76 -8.49 -17.88 -3.70
CA SER A 76 -8.72 -16.46 -3.37
C SER A 76 -8.57 -16.18 -1.87
N GLU A 77 -9.03 -17.08 -1.01
CA GLU A 77 -8.97 -16.89 0.44
C GLU A 77 -7.53 -16.77 0.91
N CYS A 78 -6.64 -17.63 0.40
CA CYS A 78 -5.21 -17.64 0.73
C CYS A 78 -4.49 -16.34 0.36
N ALA A 79 -4.92 -15.66 -0.70
CA ALA A 79 -4.32 -14.43 -1.19
C ALA A 79 -4.98 -13.15 -0.63
N SER A 80 -6.17 -13.26 -0.05
CA SER A 80 -7.00 -12.09 0.28
C SER A 80 -6.83 -11.54 1.69
N GLU A 81 -6.34 -12.33 2.64
CA GLU A 81 -6.30 -11.95 4.06
C GLU A 81 -5.43 -10.71 4.33
N VAL A 82 -4.19 -10.71 3.82
CA VAL A 82 -3.25 -9.59 4.04
C VAL A 82 -3.72 -8.32 3.34
N PRO A 83 -4.11 -8.34 2.04
CA PRO A 83 -4.69 -7.17 1.40
C PRO A 83 -5.97 -6.66 2.07
N ARG A 84 -6.83 -7.54 2.59
CA ARG A 84 -8.04 -7.13 3.31
C ARG A 84 -7.73 -6.37 4.59
N ARG A 85 -6.80 -6.88 5.41
CA ARG A 85 -6.35 -6.18 6.62
C ARG A 85 -5.71 -4.84 6.30
N ALA A 86 -4.77 -4.81 5.36
CA ALA A 86 -4.11 -3.59 4.89
C ALA A 86 -5.11 -2.54 4.40
N SER A 87 -6.14 -2.96 3.65
CA SER A 87 -7.21 -2.09 3.17
C SER A 87 -8.07 -1.53 4.30
N ASN A 88 -8.38 -2.36 5.31
CA ASN A 88 -9.15 -1.92 6.46
C ASN A 88 -8.38 -0.87 7.28
N ASP A 89 -7.10 -1.14 7.56
CA ASP A 89 -6.25 -0.25 8.35
C ASP A 89 -6.07 1.11 7.65
N LEU A 90 -5.83 1.10 6.34
CA LEU A 90 -5.73 2.32 5.55
C LEU A 90 -7.07 3.09 5.51
N CYS A 91 -8.21 2.38 5.40
CA CYS A 91 -9.53 3.01 5.44
C CYS A 91 -9.79 3.71 6.77
N VAL A 92 -9.48 3.05 7.89
CA VAL A 92 -9.61 3.62 9.25
C VAL A 92 -8.73 4.87 9.39
N TYR A 93 -7.48 4.79 8.93
CA TYR A 93 -6.55 5.91 8.96
C TYR A 93 -7.05 7.12 8.14
N LEU A 94 -7.51 6.89 6.90
CA LEU A 94 -8.04 7.94 6.03
C LEU A 94 -9.33 8.56 6.60
N ALA A 95 -10.18 7.77 7.24
CA ALA A 95 -11.35 8.26 7.95
C ALA A 95 -10.96 9.13 9.15
N ALA A 96 -9.93 8.74 9.92
CA ALA A 96 -9.39 9.55 11.00
C ALA A 96 -8.82 10.88 10.48
N LEU A 97 -8.11 10.86 9.36
CA LEU A 97 -7.57 12.06 8.71
C LEU A 97 -8.68 13.02 8.26
N LYS A 98 -9.78 12.47 7.72
CA LYS A 98 -11.00 13.24 7.37
C LYS A 98 -11.62 13.89 8.61
N ARG A 99 -11.77 13.15 9.71
CA ARG A 99 -12.36 13.66 10.97
C ARG A 99 -11.56 14.78 11.62
N GLN A 100 -10.23 14.83 11.43
CA GLN A 100 -9.40 15.91 11.96
C GLN A 100 -9.65 17.29 11.30
N GLY A 101 -10.53 17.36 10.28
CA GLY A 101 -10.88 18.62 9.62
C GLY A 101 -9.72 19.21 8.80
N ARG A 102 -8.66 18.44 8.53
CA ARG A 102 -7.49 18.83 7.74
C ARG A 102 -7.71 18.69 6.23
N ILE A 103 -8.88 18.22 5.84
CA ILE A 103 -9.23 17.88 4.46
C ILE A 103 -10.31 18.84 3.96
N LYS A 104 -10.06 19.45 2.80
CA LYS A 104 -10.94 20.42 2.15
C LYS A 104 -11.87 19.80 1.10
N VAL A 105 -11.64 18.53 0.75
CA VAL A 105 -12.32 17.84 -0.34
C VAL A 105 -13.11 16.67 0.22
N GLU A 106 -14.37 16.54 -0.18
CA GLU A 106 -15.13 15.33 0.13
C GLU A 106 -14.55 14.13 -0.63
N PHE A 107 -14.17 13.10 0.11
CA PHE A 107 -13.76 11.82 -0.45
C PHE A 107 -14.30 10.67 0.41
N GLU A 108 -14.39 9.50 -0.20
CA GLU A 108 -14.79 8.26 0.46
C GLU A 108 -13.52 7.45 0.82
N PRO A 109 -13.25 7.19 2.12
CA PRO A 109 -12.01 6.55 2.56
C PRO A 109 -11.71 5.20 1.91
N LYS A 110 -12.70 4.34 1.71
CA LYS A 110 -12.52 3.01 1.11
C LYS A 110 -12.09 3.11 -0.36
N THR A 111 -12.64 4.08 -1.10
CA THR A 111 -12.29 4.37 -2.49
C THR A 111 -10.87 4.89 -2.60
N ALA A 112 -10.48 5.85 -1.74
CA ALA A 112 -9.11 6.34 -1.67
C ALA A 112 -8.10 5.23 -1.31
N ALA A 113 -8.46 4.36 -0.35
CA ALA A 113 -7.65 3.20 0.01
C ALA A 113 -7.48 2.24 -1.17
N ALA A 114 -8.58 1.90 -1.86
CA ALA A 114 -8.56 1.03 -3.03
C ALA A 114 -7.69 1.60 -4.17
N MET A 115 -7.74 2.91 -4.40
CA MET A 115 -6.91 3.57 -5.41
C MET A 115 -5.41 3.47 -5.08
N LEU A 116 -5.01 3.78 -3.85
CA LEU A 116 -3.60 3.73 -3.45
C LEU A 116 -3.08 2.29 -3.49
N MET A 117 -3.81 1.36 -2.86
CA MET A 117 -3.42 -0.05 -2.84
C MET A 117 -3.40 -0.66 -4.23
N GLY A 118 -4.39 -0.37 -5.07
CA GLY A 118 -4.44 -0.86 -6.45
C GLY A 118 -3.28 -0.36 -7.29
N THR A 119 -2.89 0.91 -7.11
CA THR A 119 -1.74 1.50 -7.81
C THR A 119 -0.43 0.84 -7.39
N ILE A 120 -0.20 0.69 -6.08
CA ILE A 120 0.97 -0.01 -5.53
C ILE A 120 1.01 -1.47 -5.98
N PHE A 121 -0.14 -2.14 -6.00
CA PHE A 121 -0.26 -3.52 -6.45
C PHE A 121 0.07 -3.68 -7.94
N ALA A 122 -0.52 -2.84 -8.79
CA ALA A 122 -0.27 -2.88 -10.23
C ALA A 122 1.22 -2.67 -10.54
N ASP A 123 1.86 -1.71 -9.87
CA ASP A 123 3.30 -1.48 -9.99
C ASP A 123 4.11 -2.71 -9.54
N ALA A 124 3.88 -3.18 -8.31
CA ALA A 124 4.65 -4.30 -7.77
C ALA A 124 4.55 -5.57 -8.62
N MET A 125 3.40 -5.82 -9.26
CA MET A 125 3.18 -6.99 -10.11
C MET A 125 3.64 -6.78 -11.56
N GLY A 126 3.50 -5.57 -12.09
CA GLY A 126 3.61 -5.25 -13.51
C GLY A 126 4.92 -4.59 -13.94
N ARG A 127 5.72 -4.05 -13.01
CA ARG A 127 6.95 -3.31 -13.34
C ARG A 127 7.94 -4.08 -14.20
N ASP A 128 8.10 -5.39 -13.95
CA ASP A 128 9.03 -6.22 -14.72
C ASP A 128 8.56 -6.41 -16.19
N MET A 129 7.26 -6.27 -16.44
CA MET A 129 6.63 -6.40 -17.75
C MET A 129 6.52 -5.05 -18.48
N MET A 130 6.32 -3.96 -17.74
CA MET A 130 6.06 -2.62 -18.28
C MET A 130 6.88 -1.57 -17.51
N PRO A 131 8.23 -1.58 -17.63
CA PRO A 131 9.10 -0.75 -16.80
C PRO A 131 8.88 0.75 -17.02
N ASP A 132 8.43 1.17 -18.21
CA ASP A 132 8.25 2.58 -18.58
C ASP A 132 6.93 3.20 -18.08
N ILE A 133 5.99 2.40 -17.56
CA ILE A 133 4.68 2.89 -17.09
C ILE A 133 4.78 3.47 -15.68
N TYR A 134 5.69 2.93 -14.86
CA TYR A 134 5.74 3.24 -13.44
C TYR A 134 6.85 4.26 -13.12
N PRO A 135 6.71 5.07 -12.05
CA PRO A 135 7.78 5.95 -11.59
C PRO A 135 9.05 5.15 -11.23
N PRO A 136 10.21 5.79 -11.04
CA PRO A 136 11.40 5.12 -10.50
C PRO A 136 11.08 4.38 -9.20
N GLU A 137 11.54 3.13 -9.07
CA GLU A 137 11.14 2.21 -7.99
C GLU A 137 11.39 2.82 -6.60
N GLU A 138 12.54 3.48 -6.42
CA GLU A 138 12.94 4.11 -5.15
C GLU A 138 12.07 5.32 -4.77
N LYS A 139 11.22 5.79 -5.68
CA LYS A 139 10.35 6.96 -5.48
C LYS A 139 8.87 6.63 -5.63
N ALA A 140 8.51 5.44 -6.13
CA ALA A 140 7.17 5.09 -6.55
C ALA A 140 6.15 5.23 -5.40
N ALA A 141 6.39 4.55 -4.28
CA ALA A 141 5.51 4.59 -3.11
C ALA A 141 5.23 6.02 -2.62
N ARG A 142 6.28 6.82 -2.43
CA ARG A 142 6.15 8.24 -2.06
C ARG A 142 5.35 9.04 -3.08
N MET A 143 5.60 8.85 -4.38
CA MET A 143 4.89 9.58 -5.44
C MET A 143 3.40 9.24 -5.48
N TYR A 144 3.04 7.97 -5.26
CA TYR A 144 1.64 7.53 -5.15
C TYR A 144 0.95 8.13 -3.92
N THR A 145 1.61 8.09 -2.76
CA THR A 145 1.13 8.71 -1.53
C THR A 145 0.89 10.21 -1.69
N GLN A 146 1.88 10.93 -2.23
CA GLN A 146 1.76 12.37 -2.47
C GLN A 146 0.64 12.72 -3.46
N LEU A 147 0.42 11.89 -4.48
CA LEU A 147 -0.69 12.08 -5.40
C LEU A 147 -2.04 11.89 -4.71
N LEU A 148 -2.19 10.82 -3.90
CA LEU A 148 -3.39 10.59 -3.11
C LEU A 148 -3.66 11.76 -2.14
N LEU A 149 -2.66 12.16 -1.37
CA LEU A 149 -2.78 13.23 -0.37
C LEU A 149 -3.19 14.56 -1.00
N ARG A 150 -2.65 14.87 -2.19
CA ARG A 150 -3.10 16.04 -2.97
C ARG A 150 -4.53 15.88 -3.46
N ALA A 151 -4.91 14.70 -3.94
CA ALA A 151 -6.27 14.43 -4.44
C ALA A 151 -7.33 14.54 -3.33
N VAL A 152 -7.01 14.08 -2.11
CA VAL A 152 -7.88 14.20 -0.94
C VAL A 152 -7.71 15.55 -0.20
N GLY A 153 -6.95 16.49 -0.76
CA GLY A 153 -6.91 17.88 -0.27
C GLY A 153 -6.21 18.09 1.07
N VAL A 154 -5.24 17.24 1.44
CA VAL A 154 -4.39 17.45 2.61
C VAL A 154 -3.39 18.56 2.30
N GLU A 155 -3.44 19.65 3.06
CA GLU A 155 -2.46 20.72 2.91
C GLU A 155 -1.09 20.27 3.42
N ASN A 156 -0.11 20.21 2.52
CA ASN A 156 1.29 20.10 2.93
C ASN A 156 1.66 21.32 3.77
N SER A 157 1.84 21.10 5.08
CA SER A 157 2.26 22.11 6.07
C SER A 157 3.54 22.84 5.66
N LEU A 158 4.35 22.26 4.76
CA LEU A 158 5.55 22.86 4.19
C LEU A 158 5.29 24.13 3.37
N HIS A 159 4.14 24.26 2.70
CA HIS A 159 3.82 25.48 1.92
C HIS A 159 3.31 26.66 2.77
N LYS A 160 2.91 26.42 4.02
CA LYS A 160 2.43 27.48 4.93
C LYS A 160 3.58 28.26 5.58
N ALA A 161 4.74 27.63 5.80
CA ALA A 161 5.88 28.26 6.47
C ALA A 161 6.54 29.35 5.60
N THR A 162 6.76 29.06 4.32
CA THR A 162 7.37 30.01 3.37
C THR A 162 6.46 31.21 3.09
N ASN A 163 5.16 31.01 2.92
CA ASN A 163 4.25 32.11 2.58
C ASN A 163 3.96 33.07 3.75
N LYS A 164 4.08 32.60 5.02
CA LYS A 164 3.98 33.48 6.20
C LYS A 164 5.23 34.33 6.41
N GLN A 165 6.44 33.80 6.12
CA GLN A 165 7.68 34.56 6.23
C GLN A 165 7.79 35.68 5.18
N THR A 166 7.32 35.45 3.95
CA THR A 166 7.35 36.47 2.88
C THR A 166 6.32 37.59 3.08
N LYS A 167 5.17 37.30 3.73
CA LYS A 167 4.18 38.35 4.08
C LYS A 167 4.64 39.22 5.24
N ARG A 168 5.28 38.65 6.25
CA ARG A 168 5.75 39.40 7.43
C ARG A 168 6.91 40.35 7.11
N SER A 169 7.78 39.97 6.18
CA SER A 169 8.89 40.81 5.70
C SER A 169 8.43 41.99 4.84
N LYS A 170 7.30 41.88 4.12
CA LYS A 170 6.73 43.00 3.35
C LYS A 170 5.92 44.01 4.19
N GLN A 171 5.44 43.64 5.37
CA GLN A 171 4.67 44.54 6.26
C GLN A 171 5.55 45.36 7.21
N LEU A 172 6.84 45.07 7.33
CA LEU A 172 7.80 45.82 8.15
C LEU A 172 8.63 46.81 7.33
N SER A 173 8.29 47.03 6.06
CA SER A 173 9.00 47.93 5.14
C SER A 173 8.07 48.98 4.50
N ALA A 174 6.94 49.28 5.14
CA ALA A 174 6.02 50.34 4.74
C ALA A 174 5.79 51.31 5.91
#